data_AF-A0A2Z6SE49-F1
#
_entry.id   AF-A0A2Z6SE49-F1
#
_cell.length_a   1.000
_cell.length_b   1.000
_cell.length_c   1.000
_cell.angle_alpha   90.00
_cell.angle_beta   90.00
_cell.angle_gamma   90.00
#
_symmetry.space_group_name_H-M   'P 1'
#
loop_
_entity.id
_entity.type
_entity.pdbx_description
1 polymer ?
#
loop_
_entity_poly.entity_id
_entity_poly.type
_entity_poly.pdbx_seq_one_letter_code
_entity_poly.pdbx_strand_id
1 'polypeptide(L)'
;MAYKEVLFSVVFTGKKKYFGIKHEDAVNLSLKNPFIRGINTVKQGKSQLFKTIGEQIISEVRDINNERSLHKIVKDVLRDAIINPNQWSFKQFIETNA
;
A
#
# COMPACT_ATOMS: atom_id res chain seq x y z
N MET A 1 -2.66 -24.92 18.85
CA MET A 1 -2.71 -23.54 18.34
C MET A 1 -1.35 -22.93 18.62
N ALA A 2 -0.58 -22.59 17.58
CA ALA A 2 0.75 -21.98 17.74
C ALA A 2 0.69 -20.52 17.29
N TYR A 3 1.43 -19.66 17.98
CA TYR A 3 1.64 -18.28 17.56
C TYR A 3 2.34 -18.24 16.19
N LYS A 4 1.98 -17.28 15.35
CA LYS A 4 2.60 -17.08 14.03
C LYS A 4 3.12 -15.67 13.85
N GLU A 5 2.25 -14.67 13.98
CA GLU A 5 2.60 -13.27 13.74
C GLU A 5 1.58 -12.32 14.38
N VAL A 6 2.03 -11.10 14.66
CA VAL A 6 1.21 -9.93 15.00
C VAL A 6 1.33 -8.91 13.87
N LEU A 7 0.22 -8.28 13.49
CA LEU A 7 0.21 -7.22 12.49
C LEU A 7 0.08 -5.84 13.16
N PHE A 8 1.09 -4.97 13.02
CA PHE A 8 1.06 -3.61 13.56
C PHE A 8 2.01 -2.64 12.83
N SER A 9 1.59 -1.50 12.29
CA SER A 9 0.22 -1.03 12.11
C SER A 9 -0.55 -1.88 11.08
N VAL A 10 -1.88 -1.92 11.18
CA VAL A 10 -2.75 -2.71 10.30
C VAL A 10 -3.95 -1.89 9.85
N VAL A 11 -4.30 -2.02 8.57
CA VAL A 11 -5.47 -1.36 7.96
C VAL A 11 -6.38 -2.38 7.33
N PHE A 12 -7.65 -2.35 7.74
CA PHE A 12 -8.72 -3.18 7.19
C PHE A 12 -9.58 -2.35 6.23
N THR A 13 -9.68 -2.79 4.98
CA THR A 13 -10.49 -2.11 3.94
C THR A 13 -11.73 -2.92 3.56
N GLY A 14 -11.78 -4.20 3.96
CA GLY A 14 -12.94 -5.05 3.75
C GLY A 14 -12.65 -6.51 4.08
N LYS A 15 -13.65 -7.38 3.86
CA LYS A 15 -13.52 -8.82 4.09
C LYS A 15 -12.39 -9.40 3.24
N LYS A 16 -11.41 -10.05 3.89
CA LYS A 16 -10.18 -10.58 3.27
C LYS A 16 -9.31 -9.53 2.56
N LYS A 17 -9.51 -8.24 2.85
CA LYS A 17 -8.77 -7.11 2.27
C LYS A 17 -8.13 -6.26 3.36
N TYR A 18 -6.84 -6.46 3.60
CA TYR A 18 -6.11 -5.73 4.62
C TYR A 18 -4.60 -5.77 4.36
N PHE A 19 -3.87 -4.85 4.98
CA PHE A 19 -2.42 -4.80 4.91
C PHE A 19 -1.83 -4.32 6.25
N GLY A 20 -0.56 -4.64 6.51
CA GLY A 20 0.14 -4.24 7.72
C GLY A 20 1.60 -4.67 7.74
N ILE A 21 2.28 -4.45 8.87
CA ILE A 21 3.64 -4.96 9.11
C ILE A 21 3.54 -6.21 9.96
N LYS A 22 4.22 -7.28 9.56
CA LYS A 22 4.35 -8.50 10.38
C LYS A 22 5.45 -8.35 11.41
N HIS A 23 5.11 -8.71 12.63
CA HIS A 23 5.99 -8.94 13.76
C HIS A 23 5.91 -10.44 14.07
N GLU A 24 7.00 -11.14 13.83
CA GLU A 24 7.09 -12.59 14.08
C GLU A 24 7.74 -12.78 15.45
N ASP A 25 9.08 -12.86 15.50
CA ASP A 25 9.83 -13.07 16.74
C ASP A 25 10.32 -11.76 17.39
N ALA A 26 10.49 -10.70 16.59
CA ALA A 26 10.99 -9.41 17.04
C ALA A 26 10.14 -8.26 16.48
N VAL A 27 10.22 -7.10 17.14
CA VAL A 27 9.54 -5.87 16.70
C VAL A 27 10.14 -5.42 15.36
N ASN A 28 9.31 -5.44 14.32
CA ASN A 28 9.66 -5.02 12.97
C ASN A 28 9.16 -3.58 12.72
N LEU A 29 10.08 -2.63 12.75
CA LEU A 29 9.80 -1.23 12.39
C LEU A 29 10.16 -0.91 10.93
N SER A 30 10.54 -1.92 10.14
CA SER A 30 10.95 -1.69 8.76
C SER A 30 9.74 -1.55 7.82
N LEU A 31 9.80 -0.54 6.94
CA LEU A 31 8.82 -0.33 5.88
C LEU A 31 9.01 -1.30 4.68
N LYS A 32 10.09 -2.09 4.64
CA LYS A 32 10.53 -2.83 3.44
C LYS A 32 9.54 -3.90 2.98
N ASN A 33 8.98 -4.68 3.91
CA ASN A 33 8.18 -5.85 3.58
C ASN A 33 6.73 -5.70 4.07
N PRO A 34 5.83 -5.14 3.26
CA PRO A 34 4.41 -5.08 3.57
C PRO A 34 3.73 -6.43 3.48
N PHE A 35 3.03 -6.80 4.56
CA PHE A 35 2.01 -7.83 4.45
C PHE A 35 0.77 -7.25 3.81
N ILE A 36 0.33 -7.89 2.74
CA ILE A 36 -0.83 -7.45 1.96
C ILE A 36 -1.69 -8.68 1.68
N ARG A 37 -2.96 -8.61 2.04
CA ARG A 37 -3.95 -9.64 1.76
C ARG A 37 -5.09 -9.05 0.96
N GLY A 38 -5.30 -9.54 -0.25
CA GLY A 38 -6.47 -9.26 -1.07
C GLY A 38 -6.61 -7.80 -1.57
N ILE A 39 -5.62 -6.94 -1.34
CA ILE A 39 -5.58 -5.58 -1.90
C ILE A 39 -5.30 -5.67 -3.40
N ASN A 40 -6.06 -4.92 -4.20
CA ASN A 40 -5.99 -5.00 -5.66
C ASN A 40 -4.67 -4.47 -6.23
N THR A 41 -3.95 -3.61 -5.50
CA THR A 41 -2.65 -3.04 -5.89
C THR A 41 -1.61 -4.11 -6.20
N VAL A 42 -1.71 -5.29 -5.58
CA VAL A 42 -0.71 -6.37 -5.74
C VAL A 42 -1.12 -7.39 -6.83
N LYS A 43 -2.28 -7.22 -7.47
CA LYS A 43 -2.76 -8.18 -8.47
C LYS A 43 -2.13 -7.97 -9.85
N GLN A 44 -1.92 -9.08 -10.57
CA GLN A 44 -1.55 -9.07 -11.98
C GLN A 44 -2.66 -8.45 -12.84
N GLY A 45 -2.29 -7.82 -13.96
CA GLY A 45 -3.22 -7.15 -14.88
C GLY A 45 -3.56 -5.70 -14.55
N LYS A 46 -3.02 -5.14 -13.45
CA LYS A 46 -3.14 -3.70 -13.15
C LYS A 46 -2.00 -2.88 -13.73
N SER A 47 -2.34 -1.65 -14.15
CA SER A 47 -1.38 -0.69 -14.68
C SER A 47 -0.27 -0.43 -13.67
N GLN A 48 0.94 -0.14 -14.16
CA GLN A 48 2.06 0.19 -13.28
C GLN A 48 1.75 1.43 -12.44
N LEU A 49 1.05 2.41 -13.01
CA LEU A 49 0.57 3.59 -12.30
C LEU A 49 -0.25 3.22 -11.05
N PHE A 50 -1.23 2.33 -11.21
CA PHE A 50 -2.08 1.88 -10.10
C PHE A 50 -1.28 1.19 -9.00
N LYS A 51 -0.26 0.40 -9.38
CA LYS A 51 0.65 -0.26 -8.44
C LYS A 51 1.47 0.76 -7.67
N THR A 52 2.14 1.68 -8.38
CA THR A 52 2.99 2.71 -7.78
C THR A 52 2.22 3.60 -6.79
N ILE A 53 1.03 4.09 -7.18
CA ILE A 53 0.19 4.91 -6.31
C ILE A 53 -0.24 4.12 -5.08
N GLY A 54 -0.68 2.87 -5.25
CA GLY A 54 -1.12 2.06 -4.13
C GLY A 54 0.04 1.68 -3.18
N GLU A 55 1.23 1.41 -3.71
CA GLU A 55 2.45 1.17 -2.91
C GLU A 55 2.83 2.41 -2.10
N GLN A 56 2.76 3.60 -2.69
CA GLN A 56 2.99 4.86 -1.98
C GLN A 56 2.00 5.04 -0.82
N ILE A 57 0.70 4.82 -1.06
CA ILE A 57 -0.31 4.89 0.00
C ILE A 57 -0.01 3.89 1.13
N ILE A 58 0.30 2.63 0.80
CA ILE A 58 0.61 1.58 1.79
C ILE A 58 1.85 1.95 2.62
N SER A 59 2.85 2.58 1.99
CA SER A 59 4.07 3.05 2.66
C SER A 59 3.79 4.22 3.59
N GLU A 60 3.10 5.26 3.14
CA GLU A 60 2.81 6.45 3.95
C GLU A 60 1.91 6.15 5.15
N VAL A 61 0.91 5.29 4.98
CA VAL A 61 0.01 4.85 6.07
C VAL A 61 0.76 4.11 7.17
N ARG A 62 1.83 3.42 6.80
CA ARG A 62 2.60 2.56 7.67
C ARG A 62 3.66 3.31 8.47
N ASP A 63 4.08 4.47 8.00
CA ASP A 63 5.12 5.25 8.65
C ASP A 63 4.78 5.44 10.14
N ILE A 64 5.74 5.12 11.01
CA ILE A 64 5.58 5.19 12.46
C ILE A 64 5.32 6.62 12.95
N ASN A 65 5.80 7.61 12.19
CA ASN A 65 5.61 9.02 12.49
C ASN A 65 4.39 9.61 11.78
N ASN A 66 3.57 8.78 11.11
CA ASN A 66 2.40 9.27 10.43
C ASN A 66 1.27 9.61 11.41
N GLU A 67 0.92 10.88 11.47
CA GLU A 67 -0.24 11.39 12.21
C GLU A 67 -1.48 11.57 11.33
N ARG A 68 -1.35 11.43 10.00
CA ARG A 68 -2.44 11.67 9.04
C ARG A 68 -3.37 10.46 8.98
N SER A 69 -4.67 10.73 8.82
CA SER A 69 -5.66 9.69 8.57
C SER A 69 -5.45 9.03 7.20
N LEU A 70 -5.90 7.78 7.05
CA LEU A 70 -5.88 7.06 5.78
C LEU A 70 -6.53 7.86 4.64
N HIS A 71 -7.68 8.49 4.91
CA HIS A 71 -8.38 9.30 3.92
C HIS A 71 -7.55 10.50 3.46
N LYS A 72 -6.85 11.16 4.39
CA LYS A 72 -5.99 12.31 4.09
C LYS A 72 -4.80 11.89 3.22
N ILE A 73 -4.13 10.78 3.56
CA ILE A 73 -3.02 10.23 2.77
C ILE A 73 -3.48 9.90 1.36
N VAL A 74 -4.58 9.16 1.21
CA VAL A 74 -5.11 8.80 -0.11
C VAL A 74 -5.41 10.06 -0.94
N LYS A 75 -6.02 11.08 -0.32
CA LYS A 75 -6.31 12.35 -0.99
C LYS A 75 -5.04 13.08 -1.43
N ASP A 76 -4.03 13.15 -0.56
CA ASP A 76 -2.78 13.84 -0.84
C ASP A 76 -1.99 13.14 -1.96
N VAL A 77 -1.83 11.81 -1.88
CA VAL A 77 -1.15 11.01 -2.92
C VAL A 77 -1.85 11.13 -4.27
N LEU A 78 -3.19 11.04 -4.31
CA LEU A 78 -3.95 11.20 -5.56
C LEU A 78 -3.83 12.62 -6.12
N ARG A 79 -3.83 13.63 -5.24
CA ARG A 79 -3.63 15.02 -5.65
C ARG A 79 -2.25 15.23 -6.26
N ASP A 80 -1.20 14.69 -5.64
CA ASP A 80 0.18 14.80 -6.14
C ASP A 80 0.37 14.06 -7.46
N ALA A 81 -0.30 12.91 -7.63
CA ALA A 81 -0.31 12.16 -8.89
C ALA A 81 -0.90 12.98 -10.06
N ILE A 82 -1.88 13.85 -9.79
CA ILE A 82 -2.54 14.70 -10.79
C ILE A 82 -1.77 16.00 -11.04
N ILE A 83 -1.24 16.64 -9.98
CA ILE A 83 -0.54 17.94 -10.09
C ILE A 83 0.77 17.82 -10.88
N ASN A 84 1.45 16.67 -10.79
CA ASN A 84 2.73 16.44 -11.46
C ASN A 84 2.58 15.41 -12.60
N PRO A 85 1.89 15.73 -13.72
CA PRO A 85 1.63 14.75 -14.77
C PRO A 85 2.91 14.26 -15.47
N ASN A 86 3.96 15.09 -15.49
CA ASN A 86 5.25 14.76 -16.11
C ASN A 86 6.02 13.67 -15.36
N GLN A 87 5.61 13.28 -14.15
CA GLN A 87 6.21 12.16 -13.42
C GLN A 87 5.84 10.79 -14.04
N TRP A 88 4.83 10.76 -14.91
CA TRP A 88 4.30 9.53 -15.50
C TRP A 88 4.70 9.38 -16.96
N SER A 89 5.04 8.17 -17.35
CA SER A 89 5.20 7.78 -18.77
C SER A 89 3.96 7.04 -19.25
N PHE A 90 3.60 7.18 -20.53
CA PHE A 90 2.44 6.49 -21.11
C PHE A 90 2.44 4.97 -20.86
N LYS A 91 3.62 4.33 -20.87
CA LYS A 91 3.78 2.90 -20.59
C LYS A 91 3.22 2.49 -19.22
N GLN A 92 3.26 3.38 -18.23
CA GLN A 92 2.75 3.08 -16.89
C GLN A 92 1.22 3.00 -16.82
N PHE A 93 0.51 3.56 -17.80
CA PHE A 93 -0.95 3.52 -17.89
C PHE A 93 -1.47 2.23 -18.52
N ILE A 94 -0.61 1.46 -19.20
CA ILE A 94 -1.01 0.25 -19.92
C ILE A 94 -1.40 -0.85 -18.93
N GLU A 95 -2.62 -1.37 -19.05
CA GLU A 95 -3.06 -2.59 -18.37
C GLU A 95 -2.85 -3.79 -19.28
N THR A 96 -2.47 -4.92 -18.69
CA THR A 96 -2.40 -6.20 -19.40
C THR A 96 -3.66 -6.99 -19.08
N ASN A 97 -4.29 -7.57 -20.09
CA ASN A 97 -5.37 -8.53 -19.84
C ASN A 97 -4.74 -9.72 -19.11
N ALA A 98 -5.24 -9.98 -17.89
CA ALA A 98 -4.84 -11.10 -17.05
C ALA A 98 -5.51 -12.41 -17.51
#